data_AF-A0A523XNG9-F1
#
_entry.id   AF-A0A523XNG9-F1
#
_cell.length_a   1.000
_cell.length_b   1.000
_cell.length_c   1.000
_cell.angle_alpha   90.00
_cell.angle_beta   90.00
_cell.angle_gamma   90.00
#
_symmetry.space_group_name_H-M   'P 1'
#
loop_
_entity.id
_entity.type
_entity.pdbx_description
1 polymer ?
#
loop_
_entity_poly.entity_id
_entity_poly.type
_entity_poly.pdbx_seq_one_letter_code
_entity_poly.pdbx_strand_id
1 'polypeptide(L)' 'MSEESEEKTTEEILLIPRDTYLVSGIHIGTSVCTKFMEPFKYRVRNDGIYVLDVNTTDERIRIAAKF' A
#
# COMPACT_ATOMS: atom_id res chain seq x y z
N MET A 1 -1.07 -9.19 -30.11
CA MET A 1 -1.34 -10.33 -29.21
C MET A 1 -0.77 -9.93 -27.87
N SER A 2 -1.51 -9.10 -27.14
CA SER A 2 -2.41 -9.55 -26.07
C SER A 2 -1.58 -9.71 -24.79
N GLU A 3 -1.79 -8.99 -23.70
CA GLU A 3 -2.87 -8.12 -23.27
C GLU A 3 -2.28 -7.05 -22.35
N GLU A 4 -2.73 -5.82 -22.58
CA GLU A 4 -2.91 -4.83 -21.52
C GLU A 4 -3.90 -5.42 -20.53
N SER A 5 -3.42 -6.05 -19.46
CA SER A 5 -4.27 -6.48 -18.34
C SER A 5 -4.39 -5.32 -17.36
N GLU A 6 -5.46 -4.58 -17.56
CA GLU A 6 -6.02 -3.58 -16.67
C GLU A 6 -6.06 -4.07 -15.22
N GLU A 7 -5.55 -3.24 -14.30
CA GLU A 7 -6.22 -2.98 -13.03
C GLU A 7 -6.57 -1.49 -12.98
N LYS A 8 -7.37 -1.06 -13.97
CA LYS A 8 -8.32 0.04 -13.76
C LYS A 8 -9.38 -0.52 -12.81
N THR A 9 -9.47 0.03 -11.60
CA THR A 9 -10.68 0.30 -10.77
C THR A 9 -10.24 0.47 -9.31
N THR A 10 -9.27 1.34 -9.04
CA THR A 10 -9.12 1.97 -7.71
C THR A 10 -8.45 3.33 -7.87
N GLU A 11 -8.85 4.08 -8.90
CA GLU A 11 -8.68 5.53 -8.94
C GLU A 11 -9.77 6.20 -8.08
N GLU A 12 -10.15 5.59 -6.95
CA GLU A 12 -10.89 6.29 -5.90
C GLU A 12 -9.93 7.27 -5.21
N ILE A 13 -9.56 8.34 -5.94
CA ILE A 13 -8.93 9.56 -5.43
C ILE A 13 -7.94 9.27 -4.29
N LEU A 14 -6.82 8.61 -4.62
CA LEU A 14 -5.65 8.63 -3.74
C LEU A 14 -5.32 10.09 -3.41
N LEU A 15 -4.97 10.40 -2.16
CA LEU A 15 -4.70 11.77 -1.72
C LEU A 15 -3.59 12.44 -2.54
N ILE A 16 -2.62 11.64 -2.98
CA ILE A 16 -1.50 12.01 -3.84
C ILE A 16 -1.27 10.91 -4.89
N PRO A 17 -0.56 11.19 -5.99
CA PRO A 17 -0.22 10.18 -6.99
C PRO A 17 0.48 8.97 -6.36
N ARG A 18 0.16 7.77 -6.87
CA ARG A 18 0.74 6.51 -6.39
C ARG A 18 2.27 6.50 -6.45
N ASP A 19 2.83 7.11 -7.48
CA ASP A 19 4.29 7.24 -7.63
C ASP A 19 4.94 7.99 -6.46
N THR A 20 4.26 9.01 -5.92
CA THR A 20 4.73 9.77 -4.76
C THR A 20 4.76 8.90 -3.49
N TYR A 21 3.78 8.00 -3.30
CA TYR A 21 3.79 7.02 -2.21
C TYR A 21 4.92 5.99 -2.35
N LEU A 22 5.28 5.62 -3.59
CA LEU A 22 6.37 4.69 -3.86
C LEU A 22 7.73 5.35 -3.59
N VAL A 23 7.94 6.57 -4.10
CA VAL A 23 9.21 7.33 -3.95
C VAL A 23 9.48 7.69 -2.49
N SER A 24 8.43 7.98 -1.71
CA SER A 24 8.56 8.26 -0.26
C SER A 24 8.90 7.02 0.58
N GLY A 25 8.82 5.81 0.01
CA GLY A 25 9.20 4.57 0.69
C GLY A 25 8.17 4.07 1.71
N ILE A 26 6.95 4.61 1.73
CA ILE A 26 5.89 4.24 2.71
C ILE A 26 5.52 2.74 2.64
N HIS A 27 5.63 2.14 1.46
CA HIS A 27 5.33 0.72 1.23
C HIS A 27 6.40 -0.24 1.78
N ILE A 28 7.58 0.26 2.17
CA ILE A 28 8.68 -0.55 2.70
C ILE A 28 8.50 -0.71 4.21
N GLY A 29 8.09 -1.90 4.64
CA GLY A 29 8.01 -2.27 6.05
C GLY A 29 9.34 -2.78 6.60
N THR A 30 9.26 -3.56 7.68
CA THR A 30 10.42 -4.16 8.35
C THR A 30 10.45 -5.68 8.14
N SER A 31 11.41 -6.38 8.74
CA SER A 31 11.47 -7.85 8.77
C SER A 31 10.59 -8.48 9.85
N VAL A 32 10.00 -7.68 10.73
CA VAL A 32 9.17 -8.14 11.86
C VAL A 32 7.75 -7.65 11.66
N CYS A 33 6.78 -8.58 11.59
CA CYS A 33 5.36 -8.26 11.52
C CYS A 33 4.66 -8.77 12.79
N THR A 34 3.87 -7.90 13.42
CA THR A 34 3.02 -8.28 14.56
C THR A 34 1.65 -8.71 14.07
N LYS A 35 0.91 -9.49 14.88
CA LYS A 35 -0.43 -9.97 14.51
C LYS A 35 -1.41 -8.86 14.11
N PHE A 36 -1.24 -7.67 14.69
CA PHE A 36 -2.08 -6.51 14.37
C PHE A 36 -1.78 -5.88 13.00
N MET A 37 -0.60 -6.16 12.43
CA MET A 37 -0.15 -5.64 11.14
C MET A 37 -0.47 -6.58 9.97
N GLU A 38 -0.94 -7.80 10.26
CA GLU A 38 -1.39 -8.76 9.24
C GLU A 38 -2.40 -8.19 8.22
N PRO A 39 -3.44 -7.42 8.60
CA PRO A 39 -4.40 -6.87 7.64
C PRO A 39 -3.83 -5.75 6.75
N PHE A 40 -2.70 -5.15 7.11
CA PHE A 40 -2.07 -4.05 6.34
C PHE A 40 -0.91 -4.54 5.45
N LYS A 41 -0.59 -5.82 5.52
CA LYS A 41 0.47 -6.46 4.75
C LYS A 41 -0.05 -6.80 3.35
N TYR A 42 0.62 -6.27 2.33
CA TYR A 42 0.38 -6.62 0.93
C TYR A 42 1.08 -7.95 0.57
N ARG A 43 2.42 -7.99 0.69
CA ARG A 43 3.22 -9.19 0.38
C ARG A 43 4.53 -9.22 1.16
N VAL A 44 5.19 -10.38 1.19
CA VAL A 44 6.55 -10.52 1.71
C VAL A 44 7.52 -10.53 0.54
N ARG A 45 8.59 -9.73 0.61
CA ARG A 45 9.69 -9.74 -0.38
C ARG A 45 10.60 -10.95 -0.09
N ASN A 46 11.34 -11.42 -1.10
CA ASN A 46 12.28 -12.55 -0.94
C ASN A 46 13.32 -12.32 0.17
N ASP A 47 13.61 -11.05 0.47
CA ASP A 47 14.54 -10.62 1.53
C ASP A 47 13.92 -10.69 2.96
N GLY A 48 12.67 -11.14 3.09
CA GLY A 48 11.95 -11.22 4.37
C GLY A 48 11.35 -9.90 4.84
N ILE A 49 11.40 -8.86 4.01
CA ILE A 49 10.82 -7.54 4.30
C ILE A 49 9.32 -7.55 3.95
N TYR A 50 8.50 -7.09 4.87
CA TYR A 50 7.06 -6.93 4.66
C TYR A 50 6.78 -5.67 3.82
N VAL A 51 5.97 -5.82 2.78
CA VAL A 51 5.46 -4.71 1.96
C VAL A 51 4.07 -4.35 2.44
N LEU A 52 3.84 -3.07 2.70
CA LEU A 52 2.55 -2.53 3.13
C LEU A 52 1.68 -2.16 1.93
N ASP A 53 0.36 -2.27 2.09
CA ASP A 53 -0.59 -1.81 1.09
C ASP A 53 -0.82 -0.30 1.21
N VAL A 54 -0.62 0.41 0.11
CA VAL A 54 -0.78 1.88 0.02
C VAL A 54 -2.25 2.28 0.09
N ASN A 55 -3.17 1.45 -0.43
CA ASN A 55 -4.59 1.79 -0.47
C ASN A 55 -5.18 1.81 0.94
N THR A 56 -4.93 0.76 1.72
CA THR A 56 -5.36 0.70 3.13
C THR A 56 -4.70 1.81 3.97
N THR A 57 -3.50 2.25 3.59
CA THR A 57 -2.82 3.37 4.25
C THR A 57 -3.53 4.70 3.97
N ASP A 58 -3.93 4.98 2.73
CA ASP A 58 -4.66 6.21 2.36
C ASP A 58 -6.00 6.32 3.10
N GLU A 59 -6.76 5.22 3.13
CA GLU A 59 -8.05 5.16 3.85
C GLU A 59 -7.88 5.51 5.33
N ARG A 60 -6.84 4.97 5.98
CA ARG A 60 -6.54 5.21 7.39
C ARG A 60 -6.11 6.65 7.64
N ILE A 61 -5.33 7.25 6.74
CA ILE A 61 -4.96 8.67 6.82
C ILE A 61 -6.21 9.54 6.76
N ARG A 62 -7.16 9.23 5.87
CA ARG A 62 -8.42 9.96 5.74
C ARG A 62 -9.31 9.87 6.97
N ILE A 63 -9.36 8.70 7.61
CA ILE A 63 -10.06 8.51 8.89
C ILE A 63 -9.37 9.33 9.99
N ALA A 64 -8.04 9.26 10.10
CA ALA A 64 -7.28 9.99 11.09
C ALA A 64 -7.39 11.51 10.92
N ALA A 65 -7.49 12.01 9.68
CA ALA A 65 -7.67 13.44 9.40
C ALA A 65 -9.07 13.97 9.78
N LYS A 66 -10.07 13.10 9.92
CA LYS A 66 -11.44 13.47 10.32
C LYS A 66 -11.65 13.39 11.84
N PHE A 67 -10.70 12.83 12.57
CA PHE A 67 -10.75 12.66 14.02
C PHE A 67 -10.20 13.90 14.73
#